data_AF-A0A3S9HNK0-F1
#
_entry.id   AF-A0A3S9HNK0-F1
#
_cell.length_a   1.000
_cell.length_b   1.000
_cell.length_c   1.000
_cell.angle_alpha   90.00
_cell.angle_beta   90.00
_cell.angle_gamma   90.00
#
_symmetry.space_group_name_H-M   'P 1'
#
loop_
_entity.id
_entity.type
_entity.pdbx_description
1 polymer ?
#
loop_
_entity_poly.entity_id
_entity_poly.type
_entity_poly.pdbx_seq_one_letter_code
_entity_poly.pdbx_strand_id
1 'polypeptide(L)'
;MFRSVIAMFVMSLAASANAQATISPAKEQLINRILLSWHVENIGITMLQDPVNESLRQSRSLLQGRTSAEKQEATMKEIAEFAKEFYAETTPLVRTSAQKLIPSTVVPIMAEKFSEEELKQIVALLESPVKKKFESLIPEMQSALGKKIATDTGPAIDPKIQNLKQRIGLSMRAAIAP
;
A
#
# COMPACT_ATOMS: atom_id res chain seq x y z
N MET A 1 -75.47 -9.51 39.91
CA MET A 1 -75.47 -8.78 38.62
C MET A 1 -74.96 -7.38 38.93
N PHE A 2 -73.81 -6.83 38.52
CA PHE A 2 -72.79 -7.04 37.48
C PHE A 2 -71.42 -6.77 38.14
N ARG A 3 -70.45 -7.71 38.18
CA ARG A 3 -69.35 -7.94 37.22
C ARG A 3 -68.42 -6.74 36.93
N SER A 4 -67.20 -6.86 37.46
CA SER A 4 -65.96 -6.13 37.21
C SER A 4 -65.61 -5.93 35.73
N VAL A 5 -64.73 -4.97 35.42
CA VAL A 5 -63.30 -5.22 35.06
C VAL A 5 -62.63 -3.87 34.75
N ILE A 6 -61.52 -3.62 35.46
CA ILE A 6 -60.51 -2.59 35.18
C ILE A 6 -59.75 -3.04 33.93
N ALA A 7 -59.84 -2.26 32.85
CA ALA A 7 -59.05 -2.49 31.64
C ALA A 7 -57.62 -1.97 31.87
N MET A 8 -56.72 -2.88 32.23
CA MET A 8 -55.28 -2.65 32.30
C MET A 8 -54.70 -2.81 30.89
N PHE A 9 -54.33 -1.69 30.27
CA PHE A 9 -53.70 -1.67 28.95
C PHE A 9 -52.20 -2.00 29.12
N VAL A 10 -51.83 -3.27 28.93
CA VAL A 10 -50.43 -3.69 28.88
C VAL A 10 -49.89 -3.42 27.48
N MET A 11 -49.16 -2.32 27.33
CA MET A 11 -48.39 -2.02 26.12
C MET A 11 -47.18 -2.95 26.07
N SER A 12 -47.19 -3.93 25.17
CA SER A 12 -46.06 -4.82 24.95
C SER A 12 -44.95 -4.04 24.22
N LEU A 13 -43.91 -3.62 24.94
CA LEU A 13 -42.67 -3.18 24.32
C LEU A 13 -41.99 -4.42 23.73
N ALA A 14 -42.05 -4.55 22.41
CA ALA A 14 -41.11 -5.39 21.68
C ALA A 14 -39.71 -4.79 21.87
N ALA A 15 -38.95 -5.35 22.81
CA ALA A 15 -37.52 -5.10 22.91
C ALA A 15 -36.86 -5.72 21.67
N SER A 16 -36.70 -4.94 20.61
CA SER A 16 -35.69 -5.19 19.59
C SER A 16 -34.34 -5.08 20.28
N ALA A 17 -33.88 -6.19 20.86
CA ALA A 17 -32.49 -6.35 21.21
C ALA A 17 -31.71 -6.25 19.89
N ASN A 18 -31.15 -5.07 19.60
CA ASN A 18 -29.97 -4.98 18.76
C ASN A 18 -28.92 -5.83 19.47
N ALA A 19 -28.86 -7.12 19.12
CA ALA A 19 -27.69 -7.94 19.38
C ALA A 19 -26.56 -7.26 18.63
N GLN A 20 -25.85 -6.37 19.31
CA GLN A 20 -24.54 -5.92 18.88
C GLN A 20 -23.74 -7.22 18.74
N ALA A 21 -23.60 -7.72 17.51
CA ALA A 21 -22.97 -9.00 17.25
C ALA A 21 -21.54 -8.90 17.79
N THR A 22 -21.33 -9.42 19.00
CA THR A 22 -20.01 -9.49 19.61
C THR A 22 -19.16 -10.30 18.66
N ILE A 23 -18.03 -9.73 18.22
CA ILE A 23 -17.10 -10.39 17.31
C ILE A 23 -16.68 -11.70 17.98
N SER A 24 -16.92 -12.84 17.32
CA SER A 24 -16.49 -14.12 17.88
C SER A 24 -14.97 -14.18 17.91
N PRO A 25 -14.35 -14.86 18.90
CA PRO A 25 -12.89 -15.02 18.93
C PRO A 25 -12.32 -15.61 17.65
N ALA A 26 -13.05 -16.54 17.00
CA ALA A 26 -12.65 -17.12 15.72
C ALA A 26 -12.63 -16.08 14.58
N LYS A 27 -13.64 -15.22 14.52
CA LYS A 27 -13.73 -14.15 13.53
C LYS A 27 -12.63 -13.10 13.73
N GLU A 28 -12.35 -12.74 14.99
CA GLU A 28 -11.28 -11.81 15.34
C GLU A 28 -9.89 -12.35 14.95
N GLN A 29 -9.63 -13.64 15.18
CA GLN A 29 -8.38 -14.28 14.76
C GLN A 29 -8.16 -14.23 13.25
N LEU A 30 -9.21 -14.46 12.45
CA LEU A 30 -9.12 -14.38 10.99
C LEU A 30 -8.84 -12.94 10.53
N ILE A 31 -9.52 -11.96 11.11
CA ILE A 31 -9.28 -10.54 10.85
C ILE A 31 -7.82 -10.20 11.15
N ASN A 32 -7.32 -10.55 12.33
CA ASN A 32 -5.94 -10.27 12.73
C ASN A 32 -4.91 -10.89 11.77
N ARG A 33 -5.18 -12.10 11.26
CA ARG A 33 -4.30 -12.78 10.30
C ARG A 33 -4.27 -12.08 8.93
N ILE A 34 -5.40 -11.56 8.49
CA ILE A 34 -5.50 -10.74 7.27
C ILE A 34 -4.76 -9.42 7.45
N LEU A 35 -4.99 -8.73 8.57
CA LEU A 35 -4.35 -7.45 8.88
C LEU A 35 -2.83 -7.58 8.97
N LEU A 36 -2.32 -8.66 9.58
CA LEU A 36 -0.89 -8.97 9.62
C LEU A 36 -0.31 -9.16 8.22
N SER A 37 -1.05 -9.81 7.32
CA SER A 37 -0.62 -10.02 5.93
C SER A 37 -0.63 -8.73 5.10
N TRP A 38 -1.51 -7.78 5.44
CA TRP A 38 -1.63 -6.51 4.73
C TRP A 38 -0.66 -5.43 5.24
N HIS A 39 -0.05 -5.61 6.41
CA HIS A 39 0.83 -4.63 7.06
C HIS A 39 0.18 -3.25 7.25
N VAL A 40 -1.07 -3.23 7.73
CA VAL A 40 -1.88 -2.00 7.93
C VAL A 40 -1.21 -0.99 8.84
N GLU A 41 -0.35 -1.46 9.75
CA GLU A 41 0.47 -0.63 10.63
C GLU A 41 1.43 0.30 9.88
N ASN A 42 1.74 0.02 8.61
CA ASN A 42 2.61 0.84 7.77
C ASN A 42 1.89 2.02 7.10
N ILE A 43 0.56 2.14 7.21
CA ILE A 43 -0.18 3.31 6.66
C ILE A 43 0.41 4.61 7.21
N GLY A 44 0.72 4.64 8.51
CA GLY A 44 1.36 5.80 9.12
C GLY A 44 2.73 6.13 8.52
N ILE A 45 3.49 5.13 8.06
CA ILE A 45 4.78 5.32 7.39
C ILE A 45 4.57 5.91 5.99
N THR A 46 3.58 5.42 5.24
CA THR A 46 3.22 5.97 3.93
C THR A 46 2.84 7.44 4.02
N MET A 47 2.12 7.84 5.08
CA MET A 47 1.77 9.26 5.32
C MET A 47 3.00 10.16 5.53
N LEU A 48 4.14 9.62 5.98
CA LEU A 48 5.39 10.37 6.12
C LEU A 48 6.11 10.57 4.78
N GLN A 49 5.87 9.70 3.79
CA GLN A 49 6.63 9.70 2.54
C GLN A 49 6.38 10.95 1.72
N ASP A 50 5.12 11.37 1.58
CA ASP A 50 4.74 12.53 0.78
C ASP A 50 5.41 13.84 1.24
N PRO A 51 5.31 14.26 2.53
CA PRO A 51 5.94 15.50 2.98
C PRO A 51 7.47 15.46 2.90
N VAL A 52 8.10 14.30 3.13
CA VAL A 52 9.55 14.15 2.99
C VAL A 52 9.97 14.25 1.53
N ASN A 53 9.27 13.58 0.62
CA ASN A 53 9.56 13.62 -0.81
C ASN A 53 9.37 15.03 -1.40
N GLU A 54 8.33 15.75 -0.96
CA GLU A 54 8.12 17.15 -1.33
C GLU A 54 9.30 18.01 -0.87
N SER A 55 9.71 17.87 0.40
CA SER A 55 10.85 18.61 0.95
C SER A 55 12.13 18.36 0.15
N LEU A 56 12.44 17.10 -0.16
CA LEU A 56 13.61 16.73 -0.98
C LEU A 56 13.54 17.31 -2.40
N ARG A 57 12.36 17.33 -3.02
CA ARG A 57 12.16 17.95 -4.35
C ARG A 57 12.37 19.45 -4.29
N GLN A 58 11.81 20.12 -3.29
CA GLN A 58 11.97 21.57 -3.09
C GLN A 58 13.44 21.93 -2.88
N SER A 59 14.16 21.18 -2.04
CA SER A 59 15.60 21.38 -1.84
C SER A 59 16.40 21.28 -3.15
N ARG A 60 16.15 20.26 -3.97
CA ARG A 60 16.82 20.13 -5.29
C ARG A 60 16.53 21.31 -6.19
N SER A 61 15.26 21.73 -6.26
CA SER A 61 14.84 22.88 -7.07
C SER A 61 15.50 24.19 -6.63
N LEU A 62 15.69 24.38 -5.33
CA LEU A 62 16.30 25.60 -4.79
C LEU A 62 17.81 25.64 -5.03
N LEU A 63 18.49 24.50 -5.03
CA LEU A 63 19.94 24.43 -5.25
C LEU A 63 20.32 24.50 -6.74
N GLN A 64 19.40 24.16 -7.65
CA GLN A 64 19.66 24.12 -9.08
C GLN A 64 20.13 25.49 -9.60
N GLY A 65 21.32 25.53 -10.21
CA GLY A 65 21.90 26.74 -10.79
C GLY A 65 22.32 27.82 -9.79
N ARG A 66 22.22 27.55 -8.47
CA ARG A 66 22.61 28.49 -7.40
C ARG A 66 23.95 28.16 -6.74
N THR A 67 24.52 26.98 -7.02
CA THR A 67 25.80 26.53 -6.46
C THR A 67 26.54 25.61 -7.44
N SER A 68 27.78 25.24 -7.13
CA SER A 68 28.54 24.25 -7.91
C SER A 68 27.95 22.84 -7.74
N ALA A 69 28.17 21.97 -8.72
CA ALA A 69 27.67 20.59 -8.69
C ALA A 69 28.12 19.83 -7.42
N GLU A 70 29.39 19.98 -7.03
CA GLU A 70 29.95 19.35 -5.82
C GLU A 70 29.24 19.82 -4.54
N LYS A 71 29.00 21.13 -4.40
CA LYS A 71 28.27 21.68 -3.25
C LYS A 71 26.82 21.25 -3.25
N GLN A 72 26.18 21.20 -4.42
CA GLN A 72 24.81 20.71 -4.55
C GLN A 72 24.70 19.26 -4.10
N GLU A 73 25.63 18.38 -4.51
CA GLU A 73 25.65 16.98 -4.11
C GLU A 73 25.89 16.82 -2.61
N ALA A 74 26.88 17.51 -2.05
CA ALA A 74 27.18 17.47 -0.62
C ALA A 74 25.99 17.90 0.24
N THR A 75 25.34 19.02 -0.11
CA THR A 75 24.15 19.50 0.60
C THR A 75 22.96 18.53 0.43
N MET A 76 22.75 17.98 -0.76
CA MET A 76 21.66 17.00 -0.95
C MET A 76 21.88 15.70 -0.18
N LYS A 77 23.13 15.29 0.05
CA LYS A 77 23.48 14.15 0.89
C LYS A 77 23.16 14.42 2.36
N GLU A 78 23.52 15.60 2.86
CA GLU A 78 23.18 16.04 4.22
C GLU A 78 21.66 16.07 4.45
N ILE A 79 20.91 16.65 3.52
CA ILE A 79 19.44 16.66 3.56
C ILE A 79 18.86 15.24 3.57
N ALA A 80 19.47 14.29 2.83
CA ALA A 80 19.05 12.91 2.84
C ALA A 80 19.31 12.20 4.19
N GLU A 81 20.39 12.54 4.89
CA GLU A 81 20.62 12.03 6.26
C GLU A 81 19.58 12.62 7.24
N PHE A 82 19.23 13.89 7.16
CA PHE A 82 18.14 14.45 7.97
C PHE A 82 16.80 13.74 7.74
N ALA A 83 16.48 13.41 6.49
CA ALA A 83 15.28 12.63 6.17
C ALA A 83 15.33 11.22 6.79
N LYS A 84 16.51 10.57 6.78
CA LYS A 84 16.71 9.25 7.38
C LYS A 84 16.60 9.28 8.90
N GLU A 85 17.17 10.28 9.55
CA GLU A 85 17.02 10.53 10.99
C GLU A 85 15.55 10.74 11.35
N PHE A 86 14.85 11.60 10.61
CA PHE A 86 13.42 11.81 10.76
C PHE A 86 12.62 10.51 10.67
N TYR A 87 12.89 9.66 9.66
CA TYR A 87 12.21 8.36 9.56
C TYR A 87 12.53 7.43 10.72
N ALA A 88 13.79 7.40 11.19
CA ALA A 88 14.19 6.56 12.31
C ALA A 88 13.44 6.93 13.60
N GLU A 89 13.25 8.22 13.84
CA GLU A 89 12.52 8.73 15.02
C GLU A 89 11.01 8.55 14.90
N THR A 90 10.44 8.81 13.72
CA THR A 90 8.98 8.91 13.55
C THR A 90 8.32 7.59 13.16
N THR A 91 9.02 6.67 12.50
CA THR A 91 8.47 5.36 12.10
C THR A 91 7.91 4.57 13.29
N PRO A 92 8.63 4.43 14.43
CA PRO A 92 8.09 3.73 15.60
C PRO A 92 6.84 4.41 16.16
N LEU A 93 6.80 5.75 16.15
CA LEU A 93 5.69 6.53 16.66
C LEU A 93 4.41 6.29 15.85
N VAL A 94 4.50 6.41 14.52
CA VAL A 94 3.32 6.22 13.65
C VAL A 94 2.87 4.77 13.63
N ARG A 95 3.79 3.79 13.70
CA ARG A 95 3.47 2.37 13.81
C ARG A 95 2.75 2.05 15.12
N THR A 96 3.25 2.56 16.24
CA THR A 96 2.61 2.38 17.57
C THR A 96 1.21 2.98 17.58
N SER A 97 1.04 4.16 16.99
CA SER A 97 -0.28 4.79 16.84
C SER A 97 -1.22 3.92 16.00
N ALA A 98 -0.76 3.41 14.85
CA ALA A 98 -1.56 2.53 14.00
C ALA A 98 -1.97 1.25 14.74
N GLN A 99 -1.04 0.58 15.42
CA GLN A 99 -1.34 -0.63 16.22
C GLN A 99 -2.38 -0.36 17.31
N LYS A 100 -2.32 0.80 17.96
CA LYS A 100 -3.32 1.22 18.96
C LYS A 100 -4.70 1.48 18.34
N LEU A 101 -4.76 2.03 17.13
CA LEU A 101 -6.00 2.47 16.50
C LEU A 101 -6.68 1.39 15.65
N ILE A 102 -5.94 0.40 15.14
CA ILE A 102 -6.48 -0.69 14.32
C ILE A 102 -7.68 -1.40 15.00
N PRO A 103 -7.64 -1.79 16.29
CA PRO A 103 -8.75 -2.50 16.93
C PRO A 103 -10.06 -1.70 17.01
N SER A 104 -9.98 -0.37 17.11
CA SER A 104 -11.17 0.49 17.20
C SER A 104 -11.62 1.06 15.85
N THR A 105 -10.82 0.91 14.80
CA THR A 105 -11.10 1.51 13.48
C THR A 105 -11.32 0.45 12.40
N VAL A 106 -10.34 -0.42 12.16
CA VAL A 106 -10.36 -1.38 11.05
C VAL A 106 -11.06 -2.68 11.43
N VAL A 107 -10.81 -3.21 12.62
CA VAL A 107 -11.41 -4.47 13.07
C VAL A 107 -12.94 -4.45 13.03
N PRO A 108 -13.65 -3.39 13.51
CA PRO A 108 -15.11 -3.33 13.42
C PRO A 108 -15.62 -3.32 11.98
N ILE A 109 -14.92 -2.62 11.07
CA ILE A 109 -15.28 -2.58 9.65
C ILE A 109 -15.21 -3.99 9.06
N MET A 110 -14.10 -4.71 9.29
CA MET A 110 -13.96 -6.08 8.78
C MET A 110 -14.98 -7.04 9.40
N ALA A 111 -15.27 -6.88 10.69
CA ALA A 111 -16.25 -7.70 11.38
C ALA A 111 -17.70 -7.43 10.93
N GLU A 112 -18.03 -6.20 10.53
CA GLU A 112 -19.35 -5.86 10.00
C GLU A 112 -19.52 -6.28 8.54
N LYS A 113 -18.48 -6.06 7.71
CA LYS A 113 -18.58 -6.20 6.24
C LYS A 113 -18.33 -7.61 5.72
N PHE A 114 -17.68 -8.47 6.50
CA PHE A 114 -17.38 -9.84 6.08
C PHE A 114 -17.96 -10.86 7.05
N SER A 115 -18.46 -11.97 6.52
CA SER A 115 -18.76 -13.17 7.28
C SER A 115 -17.48 -13.92 7.69
N GLU A 116 -17.60 -14.82 8.68
CA GLU A 116 -16.46 -15.67 9.07
C GLU A 116 -15.95 -16.54 7.91
N GLU A 117 -16.86 -17.01 7.05
CA GLU A 117 -16.52 -17.84 5.90
C GLU A 117 -15.75 -17.06 4.83
N GLU A 118 -16.15 -15.82 4.51
CA GLU A 118 -15.41 -14.96 3.60
C GLU A 118 -14.02 -14.63 4.14
N LEU A 119 -13.90 -14.38 5.45
CA LEU A 119 -12.58 -14.15 6.08
C LEU A 119 -11.68 -15.40 5.98
N LYS A 120 -12.22 -16.62 6.14
CA LYS A 120 -11.47 -17.86 5.91
C LYS A 120 -10.99 -17.98 4.47
N GLN A 121 -11.84 -17.65 3.50
CA GLN A 121 -11.47 -17.68 2.08
C GLN A 121 -10.36 -16.67 1.77
N ILE A 122 -10.42 -15.47 2.34
CA ILE A 122 -9.36 -14.45 2.21
C ILE A 122 -8.05 -14.98 2.80
N VAL A 123 -8.06 -15.53 4.02
CA VAL A 123 -6.86 -16.12 4.65
C VAL A 123 -6.29 -17.23 3.78
N ALA A 124 -7.13 -18.15 3.30
CA ALA A 124 -6.70 -19.26 2.44
C ALA A 124 -6.05 -18.76 1.14
N LEU A 125 -6.57 -17.68 0.54
CA LEU A 125 -6.00 -17.05 -0.64
C LEU A 125 -4.64 -16.41 -0.34
N LEU A 126 -4.55 -15.62 0.74
CA LEU A 126 -3.33 -14.91 1.13
C LEU A 126 -2.17 -15.87 1.45
N GLU A 127 -2.50 -17.00 2.06
CA GLU A 127 -1.51 -17.98 2.52
C GLU A 127 -1.31 -19.15 1.55
N SER A 128 -1.98 -19.11 0.40
CA SER A 128 -1.98 -20.21 -0.56
C SER A 128 -0.55 -20.59 -0.97
N PRO A 129 -0.09 -21.83 -0.68
CA PRO A 129 1.23 -22.28 -1.12
C PRO A 129 1.29 -22.39 -2.65
N VAL A 130 0.14 -22.65 -3.30
CA VAL A 130 0.05 -22.68 -4.76
C VAL A 130 0.22 -21.27 -5.35
N LYS A 131 -0.37 -20.24 -4.72
CA LYS A 131 -0.13 -18.83 -5.09
C LYS A 131 1.35 -18.49 -4.97
N LYS A 132 1.98 -18.82 -3.84
CA LYS A 132 3.43 -18.59 -3.63
C LYS A 132 4.28 -19.28 -4.70
N LYS A 133 3.96 -20.55 -5.02
CA LYS A 133 4.64 -21.28 -6.10
C LYS A 133 4.46 -20.57 -7.45
N PHE A 134 3.23 -20.20 -7.80
CA PHE A 134 2.95 -19.48 -9.04
C PHE A 134 3.74 -18.16 -9.12
N GLU A 135 3.72 -17.34 -8.06
CA GLU A 135 4.45 -16.07 -7.99
C GLU A 135 5.96 -16.25 -8.13
N SER A 136 6.52 -17.30 -7.50
CA SER A 136 7.96 -17.61 -7.62
C SER A 136 8.38 -17.99 -9.04
N LEU A 137 7.46 -18.47 -9.88
CA LEU A 137 7.71 -18.87 -11.26
C LEU A 137 7.53 -17.71 -12.26
N ILE A 138 6.94 -16.57 -11.85
CA ILE A 138 6.71 -15.42 -12.74
C ILE A 138 7.99 -14.96 -13.45
N PRO A 139 9.14 -14.76 -12.77
CA PRO A 139 10.37 -14.32 -13.44
C PRO A 139 10.87 -15.31 -14.49
N GLU A 140 10.74 -16.61 -14.25
CA GLU A 140 11.11 -17.66 -15.19
C GLU A 140 10.22 -17.61 -16.44
N MET A 141 8.90 -17.56 -16.25
CA MET A 141 7.94 -17.45 -17.35
C MET A 141 8.16 -16.19 -18.19
N GLN A 142 8.41 -15.05 -17.54
CA GLN A 142 8.74 -13.78 -18.20
C GLN A 142 10.06 -13.88 -18.99
N SER A 143 11.10 -14.51 -18.42
CA SER A 143 12.37 -14.74 -19.09
C SER A 143 12.21 -15.63 -20.33
N ALA A 144 11.44 -16.71 -20.21
CA ALA A 144 11.17 -17.63 -21.31
C ALA A 144 10.43 -16.93 -22.45
N LEU A 145 9.37 -16.19 -22.14
CA LEU A 145 8.61 -15.42 -23.13
C LEU A 145 9.47 -14.31 -23.76
N GLY A 146 10.21 -13.54 -22.95
CA GLY A 146 11.05 -12.45 -23.41
C GLY A 146 12.13 -12.89 -24.39
N LYS A 147 12.78 -14.04 -24.15
CA LYS A 147 13.74 -14.65 -25.09
C LYS A 147 13.10 -14.98 -26.45
N LYS A 148 11.88 -15.53 -26.43
CA LYS A 148 11.14 -15.84 -27.66
C LYS A 148 10.72 -14.59 -28.41
N ILE A 149 10.21 -13.58 -27.72
CA ILE A 149 9.88 -12.27 -28.32
C ILE A 149 11.11 -11.63 -28.95
N ALA A 150 12.26 -11.62 -28.26
CA ALA A 150 13.49 -11.04 -28.79
C ALA A 150 13.96 -11.77 -30.06
N THR A 151 13.84 -13.09 -30.08
CA THR A 151 14.21 -13.90 -31.25
C THR A 151 13.27 -13.63 -32.44
N ASP A 152 11.97 -13.55 -32.18
CA ASP A 152 10.94 -13.36 -33.20
C ASP A 152 10.95 -11.94 -33.78
N THR A 153 11.09 -10.92 -32.93
CA THR A 153 10.95 -9.51 -33.30
C THR A 153 12.27 -8.78 -33.55
N GLY A 154 13.40 -9.32 -33.06
CA GLY A 154 14.73 -8.73 -33.19
C GLY A 154 15.07 -8.29 -34.62
N PRO A 155 14.88 -9.15 -35.66
CA PRO A 155 15.18 -8.79 -37.05
C PRO A 155 14.43 -7.54 -37.55
N ALA A 156 13.22 -7.30 -37.05
CA ALA A 156 12.39 -6.15 -37.44
C ALA A 156 12.64 -4.91 -36.55
N ILE A 157 13.03 -5.10 -35.29
CA ILE A 157 13.19 -4.01 -34.30
C ILE A 157 14.62 -3.46 -34.28
N ASP A 158 15.65 -4.31 -34.39
CA ASP A 158 17.05 -3.90 -34.28
C ASP A 158 17.42 -2.77 -35.24
N PRO A 159 17.02 -2.78 -36.54
CA PRO A 159 17.30 -1.67 -37.44
C PRO A 159 16.64 -0.36 -36.99
N LYS A 160 15.44 -0.43 -36.40
CA LYS A 160 14.72 0.75 -35.90
C LYS A 160 15.40 1.34 -34.67
N ILE A 161 15.93 0.49 -33.78
CA ILE A 161 16.73 0.94 -32.63
C ILE A 161 18.00 1.65 -33.09
N GLN A 162 18.71 1.12 -34.09
CA GLN A 162 19.92 1.76 -34.62
C GLN A 162 19.60 3.12 -35.24
N ASN A 163 18.52 3.23 -36.01
CA ASN A 163 18.06 4.50 -36.56
C ASN A 163 17.77 5.54 -35.45
N LEU A 164 17.09 5.12 -34.39
CA LEU A 164 16.79 5.99 -33.25
C LEU A 164 18.07 6.50 -32.58
N LYS A 165 19.04 5.61 -32.30
CA LYS A 165 20.33 5.98 -31.70
C LYS A 165 21.07 7.03 -32.54
N GLN A 166 21.09 6.84 -33.86
CA GLN A 166 21.72 7.79 -34.78
C GLN A 166 21.06 9.17 -34.71
N ARG A 167 19.73 9.24 -34.73
CA ARG A 167 18.98 10.50 -34.64
C ARG A 167 19.23 11.23 -33.33
N ILE A 168 19.21 10.51 -32.20
CA ILE A 168 19.53 11.09 -30.88
C ILE A 168 20.95 11.67 -30.89
N GLY A 169 21.94 10.91 -31.37
CA GLY A 169 23.33 11.37 -31.42
C GLY A 169 23.54 12.58 -32.34
N LEU A 170 22.74 12.73 -33.41
CA LEU A 170 22.75 13.93 -34.25
C LEU A 170 22.19 15.14 -33.49
N SER A 171 21.04 14.99 -32.82
CA SER A 171 20.42 16.08 -32.05
C SER A 171 21.31 16.57 -30.92
N MET A 172 21.98 15.65 -30.20
CA MET A 172 22.90 16.03 -29.13
C MET A 172 24.10 16.82 -29.65
N ARG A 173 24.70 16.39 -30.77
CA ARG A 173 25.81 17.12 -31.40
C ARG A 173 25.38 18.51 -31.85
N ALA A 174 24.18 18.65 -32.40
CA ALA A 174 23.64 19.95 -32.79
C ALA A 174 23.43 20.89 -31.59
N ALA A 175 23.00 20.37 -30.44
CA ALA A 175 22.76 21.16 -29.24
C ALA A 175 24.04 21.62 -28.51
N ILE A 176 25.17 20.95 -28.74
CA ILE A 176 26.48 21.25 -28.09
C ILE A 176 27.41 22.00 -29.06
N ALA A 177 27.03 22.12 -30.33
CA ALA A 177 27.81 22.90 -31.30
C ALA A 177 27.85 24.38 -30.87
N PRO A 178 29.04 25.02 -30.90
CA PRO A 178 29.24 26.40 -30.49
C PRO A 178 28.54 27.42 -31.40
#